data_AF-A0A1S7S9B6-F1
#
_entry.id   AF-A0A1S7S9B6-F1
#
_cell.length_a   1.000
_cell.length_b   1.000
_cell.length_c   1.000
_cell.angle_alpha   90.00
_cell.angle_beta   90.00
_cell.angle_gamma   90.00
#
_symmetry.space_group_name_H-M   'P 1'
#
loop_
_entity.id
_entity.type
_entity.pdbx_description
1 polymer ?
#
loop_
_entity_poly.entity_id
_entity_poly.type
_entity_poly.pdbx_seq_one_letter_code
_entity_poly.pdbx_strand_id
1 'polypeptide(L)' 'MVTVKIKYSDFTQATRSRTGTLPATGVAEITEAASALLSTVYPFKRPIRLLGVTLSSLTNDQSEDDGEQPQLYLAL' A
#
# COMPACT_ATOMS: atom_id res chain seq x y z
N MET A 1 -0.20 -5.27 -0.84
CA MET A 1 -0.20 -3.97 -1.58
C MET A 1 0.66 -2.96 -0.83
N VAL A 2 1.50 -2.20 -1.54
CA VAL A 2 2.37 -1.17 -0.95
C VAL A 2 1.80 0.20 -1.26
N THR A 3 1.72 1.07 -0.26
CA THR A 3 1.20 2.43 -0.38
C THR A 3 2.18 3.43 0.22
N VAL A 4 2.47 4.51 -0.51
CA VAL A 4 3.26 5.64 -0.06
C VAL A 4 2.34 6.84 0.18
N LYS A 5 2.41 7.40 1.39
CA LYS A 5 1.71 8.62 1.80
C LYS A 5 2.71 9.74 2.01
N ILE A 6 2.50 10.85 1.31
CA ILE A 6 3.33 12.05 1.36
C ILE A 6 2.47 13.15 1.96
N LYS A 7 2.91 13.72 3.08
CA LYS A 7 2.31 14.92 3.67
C LYS A 7 3.26 16.09 3.50
N TYR A 8 2.77 17.14 2.86
CA TYR A 8 3.55 18.35 2.61
C TYR A 8 3.52 19.29 3.82
N SER A 9 4.38 20.31 3.79
CA SER A 9 4.49 21.32 4.85
C SER A 9 3.20 22.09 5.11
N ASP A 10 2.37 22.27 4.09
CA ASP A 10 1.05 22.90 4.16
C ASP A 10 -0.09 21.94 4.57
N PHE A 11 0.28 20.75 5.08
CA PHE A 11 -0.62 19.69 5.53
C PHE A 11 -1.46 19.03 4.43
N THR A 12 -1.28 19.38 3.15
CA THR A 12 -1.85 18.64 2.03
C THR A 12 -1.21 17.25 1.90
N GLN A 13 -1.95 16.28 1.35
CA GLN A 13 -1.51 14.89 1.25
C GLN A 13 -1.62 14.37 -0.18
N ALA A 14 -0.62 13.60 -0.60
CA ALA A 14 -0.66 12.78 -1.80
C ALA A 14 -0.46 11.30 -1.43
N THR A 15 -1.25 10.43 -2.05
CA THR A 15 -1.13 8.98 -1.84
C THR A 15 -0.91 8.29 -3.18
N ARG A 16 0.03 7.35 -3.20
CA ARG A 16 0.31 6.48 -4.35
C ARG A 16 0.39 5.05 -3.86
N SER A 17 -0.19 4.13 -4.61
CA SER A 17 -0.19 2.73 -4.23
C SER A 17 0.03 1.83 -5.42
N ARG A 18 0.61 0.66 -5.17
CA ARG A 18 0.86 -0.37 -6.16
C ARG A 18 0.41 -1.72 -5.60
N THR A 19 -0.44 -2.37 -6.38
CA THR A 19 -0.78 -3.79 -6.19
C THR A 19 0.12 -4.59 -7.13
N GLY A 20 0.95 -5.45 -6.55
CA GLY A 20 1.76 -6.40 -7.31
C GLY A 20 1.00 -7.71 -7.52
N THR A 21 1.43 -8.49 -8.52
CA THR A 21 0.89 -9.83 -8.78
C THR A 21 1.25 -10.81 -7.66
N LEU A 22 2.41 -10.62 -7.03
CA LEU A 22 2.87 -11.39 -5.87
C LEU A 22 2.87 -10.51 -4.62
N PRO A 23 2.57 -11.07 -3.43
CA PRO A 23 2.76 -10.38 -2.16
C PRO A 23 4.22 -9.95 -1.98
N ALA A 24 4.45 -8.77 -1.39
CA ALA A 24 5.80 -8.37 -1.02
C ALA A 24 6.23 -9.13 0.23
N THR A 25 7.34 -9.86 0.14
CA THR A 25 7.78 -10.83 1.17
C THR A 25 8.88 -10.30 2.08
N GLY A 26 9.50 -9.18 1.73
CA GLY A 26 10.64 -8.66 2.48
C GLY A 26 10.85 -7.16 2.36
N VAL A 27 11.72 -6.64 3.22
CA VAL A 27 12.04 -5.20 3.31
C VAL A 27 12.59 -4.65 2.00
N ALA A 28 13.41 -5.42 1.28
CA ALA A 28 13.99 -5.00 0.00
C ALA A 28 12.91 -4.72 -1.05
N GLU A 29 11.97 -5.66 -1.24
CA GLU A 29 10.86 -5.52 -2.18
C GLU A 29 9.93 -4.35 -1.81
N ILE A 30 9.63 -4.19 -0.51
CA ILE A 30 8.82 -3.08 -0.01
C ILE A 30 9.51 -1.74 -0.29
N THR A 31 10.82 -1.67 -0.07
CA THR A 31 11.62 -0.44 -0.27
C THR A 31 11.71 -0.08 -1.75
N GLU A 32 11.93 -1.07 -2.61
CA GLU A 32 11.92 -0.88 -4.06
C GLU A 32 10.55 -0.39 -4.55
N ALA A 33 9.47 -1.04 -4.12
CA ALA A 33 8.11 -0.62 -4.48
C ALA A 33 7.79 0.79 -3.98
N ALA A 34 8.20 1.13 -2.76
CA ALA A 34 8.02 2.47 -2.20
C ALA A 34 8.82 3.53 -2.98
N SER A 35 10.08 3.26 -3.33
CA SER A 35 10.91 4.15 -4.16
C SER A 35 10.32 4.36 -5.55
N ALA A 36 9.83 3.28 -6.18
CA ALA A 36 9.16 3.37 -7.48
C ALA A 36 7.86 4.18 -7.41
N LEU A 37 7.10 4.07 -6.32
CA LEU A 37 5.91 4.90 -6.11
C LEU A 37 6.27 6.36 -5.87
N LEU A 38 7.34 6.62 -5.11
CA LEU A 38 7.81 7.96 -4.80
C LEU A 38 8.35 8.69 -6.05
N SER A 39 8.97 7.98 -6.98
CA SER A 39 9.46 8.57 -8.24
C SER A 39 8.32 9.07 -9.13
N THR A 40 7.12 8.49 -9.06
CA THR A 40 5.94 8.95 -9.82
C THR A 40 5.44 10.34 -9.42
N VAL A 41 5.87 10.83 -8.25
CA VAL A 41 5.46 12.13 -7.68
C VAL A 41 6.61 13.14 -7.71
N TYR A 42 7.77 12.74 -8.21
CA TYR A 42 8.91 13.62 -8.45
C TYR A 42 8.74 14.39 -9.77
N PRO A 43 9.15 15.68 -9.84
CA PRO A 43 9.72 16.49 -8.77
C PRO A 43 8.67 16.97 -7.76
N PHE A 44 9.04 17.00 -6.48
CA PHE A 44 8.14 17.48 -5.42
C PHE A 44 7.94 18.99 -5.52
N LYS A 45 6.69 19.42 -5.69
CA LYS A 45 6.34 20.84 -5.75
C LYS A 45 6.47 21.57 -4.41
N ARG A 46 6.51 20.84 -3.30
CA ARG A 46 6.46 21.37 -1.92
C ARG A 46 7.36 20.55 -0.98
N PRO A 47 7.88 21.16 0.10
CA PRO A 47 8.64 20.43 1.12
C PRO A 47 7.80 19.32 1.76
N ILE A 48 8.41 18.16 1.99
CA ILE A 48 7.78 17.02 2.63
C ILE A 48 7.98 17.14 4.14
N ARG A 49 6.88 17.06 4.90
CA ARG A 49 6.90 17.06 6.37
C ARG A 49 6.84 15.65 6.94
N LEU A 50 6.15 14.74 6.26
CA LEU A 50 6.04 13.33 6.65
C LEU A 50 5.93 12.45 5.43
N LEU A 51 6.66 11.33 5.46
CA LEU A 51 6.60 10.26 4.48
C LEU A 51 6.28 8.96 5.23
N GLY A 52 5.24 8.26 4.80
CA GLY A 52 4.83 6.99 5.39
C GLY A 52 4.67 5.91 4.33
N VAL A 53 5.08 4.70 4.67
CA VAL A 53 4.80 3.49 3.86
C VAL A 53 3.81 2.64 4.63
N THR A 54 2.77 2.16 3.93
CA THR A 54 1.72 1.33 4.50
C THR A 54 1.57 0.07 3.65
N LEU A 55 1.46 -1.07 4.31
CA LEU A 55 1.14 -2.35 3.70
C LEU A 55 -0.33 -2.67 3.97
N SER A 56 -1.02 -3.18 2.95
CA SER A 56 -2.40 -3.64 3.05
C SER A 56 -2.59 -4.93 2.26
N SER A 57 -3.72 -5.61 2.45
CA SER A 57 -4.00 -6.90 1.81
C SER A 57 -2.87 -7.92 2.09
N LEU A 58 -2.51 -8.05 3.37
CA LEU A 58 -1.53 -9.04 3.81
C LEU A 58 -2.19 -10.42 3.74
N THR A 59 -1.50 -11.39 3.13
CA THR A 59 -1.92 -12.79 3.09
C THR A 59 -1.10 -13.59 4.08
N ASN A 60 -1.66 -14.69 4.58
CA ASN A 60 -0.95 -15.69 5.37
C ASN A 60 -0.79 -16.93 4.51
N ASP A 61 0.37 -17.57 4.55
CA ASP A 61 0.66 -18.81 3.80
C ASP A 61 -0.01 -20.06 4.44
N GLN A 62 -1.09 -19.84 5.21
CA GLN A 62 -1.99 -20.93 5.55
C GLN A 62 -2.81 -21.19 4.32
N SER A 63 -2.50 -22.29 3.65
CA SER A 63 -3.34 -22.98 2.68
C SER A 63 -4.80 -22.69 3.02
N GLU A 64 -5.51 -22.09 2.07
CA GLU A 64 -6.96 -21.99 2.12
C GLU A 64 -7.51 -23.42 2.21
N ASP A 65 -7.71 -23.91 3.44
CA ASP A 65 -8.73 -24.92 3.69
C ASP A 65 -10.04 -24.19 3.41
N ASP A 66 -10.62 -24.56 2.26
CA ASP A 66 -11.72 -23.95 1.55
C ASP A 66 -13.03 -24.12 2.34
N GLY A 67 -13.05 -23.61 3.58
CA GLY A 67 -14.21 -23.55 4.44
C GLY A 67 -15.07 -22.38 4.02
N GLU A 68 -16.04 -22.66 3.15
CA GLU A 68 -17.18 -21.81 2.77
C GLU A 68 -17.41 -20.65 3.74
N GLN A 69 -16.90 -19.46 3.41
CA GLN A 69 -17.29 -18.27 4.13
C GLN A 69 -18.74 -17.96 3.77
N PRO A 70 -19.70 -17.98 4.72
CA PRO A 70 -21.08 -17.64 4.42
C PRO A 70 -21.09 -16.16 4.04
N GLN A 71 -21.35 -15.89 2.75
CA GLN A 71 -21.56 -14.53 2.28
C GLN A 71 -22.74 -13.96 3.06
N LEU A 72 -22.50 -12.88 3.82
CA LEU A 72 -23.56 -12.22 4.58
C LEU A 72 -24.63 -11.74 3.60
N TYR A 73 -25.77 -12.43 3.61
CA TYR A 73 -26.96 -12.02 2.90
C TYR A 73 -27.54 -10.79 3.59
N LEU A 74 -27.35 -9.61 3.00
CA LEU A 74 -28.00 -8.39 3.47
C LEU A 74 -29.43 -8.36 2.93
N ALA A 75 -30.35 -8.95 3.69
CA ALA A 75 -31.77 -8.82 3.44
C ALA A 75 -32.20 -7.35 3.63
N LEU A 76 -32.75 -6.76 2.56
CA LEU A 76 -33.52 -5.51 2.59
C LEU A 76 -34.98 -5.80 2.95
#